data_AF-A0AAV6AU23-F1
#
_entry.id   AF-A0AAV6AU23-F1
#
_cell.length_a   1.000
_cell.length_b   1.000
_cell.length_c   1.000
_cell.angle_alpha   90.00
_cell.angle_beta   90.00
_cell.angle_gamma   90.00
#
_symmetry.space_group_name_H-M   'P 1'
#
loop_
_entity.id
_entity.type
_entity.pdbx_description
1 polymer ?
#
loop_
_entity_poly.entity_id
_entity_poly.type
_entity_poly.pdbx_seq_one_letter_code
_entity_poly.pdbx_strand_id
1 'polypeptide(L)'
;SASAASTWPTSIPGVTYRIDKARAFSTRMASSTDGRSLVFADPDTAIAFARGLFGANTLVVRATPFHALETTVGFPIAGLAEAIKPLRKACNW
;
A
#
# COMPACT_ATOMS: atom_id res chain seq x y z
N SER A 1 -15.16 19.38 -26.97
CA SER A 1 -14.21 20.50 -26.81
C SER A 1 -13.68 20.50 -25.38
N ALA A 2 -12.36 20.34 -25.27
CA ALA A 2 -11.44 20.40 -24.12
C ALA A 2 -11.96 20.24 -22.68
N SER A 3 -11.61 19.11 -22.06
CA SER A 3 -11.55 18.92 -20.61
C SER A 3 -10.39 19.73 -20.03
N ALA A 4 -10.67 20.51 -18.99
CA ALA A 4 -9.70 21.33 -18.29
C ALA A 4 -8.62 20.43 -17.64
N ALA A 5 -7.38 20.73 -17.97
CA ALA A 5 -6.19 20.18 -17.36
C ALA A 5 -6.22 20.40 -15.84
N SER A 6 -6.28 19.31 -15.06
CA SER A 6 -5.82 19.32 -13.67
C SER A 6 -4.32 19.02 -13.67
N THR A 7 -3.52 20.07 -13.79
CA THR A 7 -2.07 20.03 -13.60
C THR A 7 -1.74 19.68 -12.14
N TRP A 8 -1.36 18.42 -11.92
CA TRP A 8 -0.52 18.03 -10.79
C TRP A 8 0.83 17.55 -11.34
N PRO A 9 1.96 18.09 -10.87
CA PRO A 9 3.27 17.67 -11.33
C PRO A 9 3.73 16.40 -10.61
N THR A 10 4.41 15.53 -11.35
CA THR A 10 5.16 14.34 -10.92
C THR A 10 4.33 13.08 -10.65
N SER A 11 4.65 12.03 -11.39
CA SER A 11 4.12 10.66 -11.31
C SER A 11 4.06 10.13 -9.87
N ILE A 12 2.88 10.13 -9.25
CA ILE A 12 2.65 9.37 -8.01
C ILE A 12 2.64 7.89 -8.39
N PRO A 13 3.59 7.07 -7.92
CA PRO A 13 3.60 5.65 -8.25
C PRO A 13 2.33 4.99 -7.71
N GLY A 14 1.54 4.41 -8.61
CA GLY A 14 0.38 3.62 -8.26
C GLY A 14 0.81 2.25 -7.76
N VAL A 15 0.32 1.84 -6.59
CA VAL A 15 0.49 0.48 -6.08
C VAL A 15 -0.80 -0.28 -6.32
N THR A 16 -0.72 -1.40 -7.02
CA THR A 16 -1.84 -2.33 -7.17
C THR A 16 -1.65 -3.46 -6.17
N TYR A 17 -2.68 -3.77 -5.38
CA TYR A 17 -2.63 -4.86 -4.41
C TYR A 17 -3.85 -5.75 -4.51
N ARG A 18 -3.70 -7.00 -4.08
CA ARG A 18 -4.78 -8.00 -3.98
C ARG A 18 -4.64 -8.76 -2.68
N ILE A 19 -5.76 -8.92 -1.97
CA ILE A 19 -5.86 -9.68 -0.73
C ILE A 19 -6.48 -11.04 -1.07
N ASP A 20 -5.79 -12.12 -0.74
CA ASP A 20 -6.16 -13.50 -1.10
C ASP A 20 -6.60 -13.59 -2.58
N LYS A 21 -7.78 -14.13 -2.88
CA LYS A 21 -8.32 -14.26 -4.25
C LYS A 21 -9.31 -13.14 -4.61
N ALA A 22 -9.37 -12.06 -3.84
CA ALA A 22 -10.28 -10.95 -4.09
C ALA A 22 -9.89 -10.16 -5.35
N ARG A 23 -10.74 -9.21 -5.74
CA ARG A 23 -10.41 -8.25 -6.80
C ARG A 23 -9.18 -7.42 -6.40
N ALA A 24 -8.33 -7.07 -7.37
CA ALA A 24 -7.21 -6.17 -7.14
C ALA A 24 -7.70 -4.71 -7.02
N PHE A 25 -7.04 -3.94 -6.15
CA PHE A 25 -7.29 -2.52 -5.90
C PHE A 25 -6.03 -1.71 -6.14
N SER A 26 -6.19 -0.47 -6.56
CA SER A 26 -5.07 0.47 -6.70
C SER A 26 -5.15 1.54 -5.62
N THR A 27 -4.00 1.85 -5.02
CA THR A 27 -3.85 2.96 -4.09
C THR A 27 -2.65 3.82 -4.49
N ARG A 28 -2.65 5.07 -4.03
CA ARG A 28 -1.54 5.98 -4.19
C ARG A 28 -0.69 5.94 -2.94
N MET A 29 0.62 5.85 -3.13
CA MET A 29 1.61 5.93 -2.06
C MET A 29 2.62 7.02 -2.40
N ALA A 30 3.13 7.68 -1.37
CA ALA A 30 4.24 8.60 -1.50
C ALA A 30 5.55 7.81 -1.60
N SER A 31 6.49 8.30 -2.40
CA SER A 31 7.86 7.79 -2.38
C SER A 31 8.60 8.35 -1.18
N SER A 32 9.41 7.53 -0.51
CA SER A 32 10.35 8.02 0.50
C SER A 32 11.41 8.93 -0.13
N THR A 33 12.04 9.78 0.68
CA THR A 33 13.08 10.72 0.24
C THR A 33 14.30 10.05 -0.36
N ASP A 34 14.60 8.80 0.03
CA ASP A 34 15.67 7.98 -0.53
C ASP A 34 15.25 7.16 -1.76
N GLY A 35 13.99 7.26 -2.18
CA GLY A 35 13.44 6.56 -3.35
C GLY A 35 13.32 5.04 -3.20
N ARG A 36 13.46 4.50 -2.00
CA ARG A 36 13.50 3.04 -1.74
C ARG A 36 12.20 2.45 -1.20
N SER A 37 11.28 3.30 -0.74
CA SER A 37 10.03 2.86 -0.13
C SER A 37 8.83 3.58 -0.74
N LEU A 38 7.70 2.89 -0.75
CA LEU A 38 6.38 3.46 -1.00
C LEU A 38 5.61 3.42 0.31
N VAL A 39 5.12 4.57 0.75
CA VAL A 39 4.47 4.73 2.06
C VAL A 39 3.10 5.37 1.90
N PHE A 40 2.16 5.00 2.77
CA PHE A 40 0.94 5.79 2.92
C PHE A 40 1.31 7.18 3.45
N ALA A 41 0.67 8.21 2.90
CA ALA A 41 0.98 9.59 3.25
C ALA A 41 0.43 9.97 4.63
N ASP A 42 -0.63 9.30 5.08
CA ASP A 42 -1.27 9.55 6.37
C ASP A 42 -1.43 8.26 7.21
N PRO A 43 -1.35 8.35 8.55
CA PRO A 43 -1.47 7.19 9.45
C PRO A 43 -2.84 6.50 9.40
N ASP A 44 -3.93 7.24 9.24
CA ASP A 44 -5.29 6.68 9.28
C ASP A 44 -5.55 5.75 8.10
N THR A 45 -5.12 6.14 6.90
CA THR A 45 -5.17 5.29 5.70
C THR A 45 -4.31 4.04 5.86
N ALA A 46 -3.11 4.17 6.48
CA ALA A 46 -2.25 3.02 6.76
C ALA A 46 -2.92 2.04 7.73
N ILE A 47 -3.56 2.56 8.80
CA ILE A 47 -4.30 1.77 9.79
C ILE A 47 -5.51 1.08 9.15
N ALA A 48 -6.29 1.80 8.34
CA ALA A 48 -7.44 1.25 7.63
C ALA A 48 -7.02 0.14 6.66
N PHE A 49 -5.94 0.35 5.91
CA PHE A 49 -5.35 -0.67 5.04
C PHE A 49 -4.92 -1.90 5.85
N ALA A 50 -4.18 -1.71 6.95
CA ALA A 50 -3.73 -2.81 7.80
C ALA A 50 -4.89 -3.61 8.40
N ARG A 51 -5.97 -2.95 8.85
CA ARG A 51 -7.19 -3.62 9.33
C ARG A 51 -7.85 -4.46 8.23
N GLY A 52 -7.83 -3.98 6.99
CA GLY A 52 -8.33 -4.72 5.83
C GLY A 52 -7.58 -6.02 5.54
N LEU A 53 -6.36 -6.18 6.07
CA LEU A 53 -5.55 -7.41 5.94
C LEU A 53 -5.85 -8.44 7.04
N PHE A 54 -6.59 -8.09 8.09
CA PHE A 54 -6.84 -9.01 9.19
C PHE A 54 -7.71 -10.19 8.76
N GLY A 55 -7.28 -11.39 9.15
CA GLY A 55 -7.95 -12.65 8.76
C GLY A 55 -7.59 -13.16 7.36
N ALA A 56 -6.84 -12.39 6.56
CA ALA A 56 -6.37 -12.83 5.25
C ALA A 56 -5.08 -13.66 5.34
N ASN A 57 -4.75 -14.37 4.26
CA ASN A 57 -3.60 -15.27 4.21
C ASN A 57 -2.45 -14.73 3.37
N THR A 58 -2.76 -14.05 2.25
CA THR A 58 -1.76 -13.55 1.30
C THR A 58 -2.10 -12.13 0.86
N LEU A 59 -1.09 -11.27 0.85
CA LEU A 59 -1.13 -9.97 0.18
C LEU A 59 -0.21 -10.01 -1.04
N VAL A 60 -0.75 -9.75 -2.23
CA VAL A 60 0.04 -9.60 -3.45
C VAL A 60 0.12 -8.12 -3.79
N VAL A 61 1.32 -7.60 -4.00
CA VAL A 61 1.59 -6.19 -4.31
C VAL A 61 2.34 -6.10 -5.62
N ARG A 62 1.87 -5.26 -6.53
CA ARG A 62 2.53 -4.86 -7.77
C ARG A 62 2.84 -3.37 -7.68
N ALA A 63 4.12 -3.05 -7.73
CA ALA A 63 4.62 -1.68 -7.62
C ALA A 63 5.67 -1.42 -8.69
N THR A 64 5.77 -0.15 -9.11
CA THR A 64 6.80 0.33 -10.03
C THR A 64 7.71 1.29 -9.27
N PRO A 65 8.89 0.83 -8.80
CA PRO A 65 9.87 1.70 -8.17
C PRO A 65 10.46 2.71 -9.17
N PHE A 66 10.94 3.85 -8.69
CA PHE A 66 11.41 4.96 -9.55
C PHE A 66 12.53 4.59 -10.54
N HIS A 67 13.37 3.61 -10.17
CA HIS A 67 14.55 3.21 -10.95
C HIS A 67 14.55 1.74 -11.34
N ALA A 68 13.40 1.06 -11.24
CA ALA A 68 13.31 -0.36 -11.50
C ALA A 68 12.10 -0.71 -12.37
N LEU A 69 12.15 -1.92 -12.94
CA LEU A 69 10.99 -2.50 -13.58
C LEU A 69 9.89 -2.75 -12.56
N GLU A 70 8.67 -2.73 -13.05
CA GLU A 70 7.52 -3.16 -12.28
C GLU A 70 7.73 -4.56 -11.71
N THR A 71 7.50 -4.69 -10.40
CA THR A 71 7.74 -5.92 -9.67
C THR A 71 6.49 -6.33 -8.91
N THR A 72 6.20 -7.64 -8.91
CA THR A 72 5.11 -8.24 -8.13
C THR A 72 5.70 -9.09 -7.00
N VAL A 73 5.23 -8.86 -5.78
CA VAL A 73 5.68 -9.58 -4.56
C VAL A 73 4.46 -10.11 -3.82
N GLY A 74 4.57 -11.35 -3.30
CA GLY A 74 3.57 -11.96 -2.44
C GLY A 74 4.08 -12.04 -1.00
N PHE A 75 3.25 -11.61 -0.05
CA PHE A 75 3.54 -11.66 1.38
C PHE A 75 2.57 -12.62 2.07
N PRO A 76 3.06 -13.64 2.81
CA PRO A 76 2.22 -14.37 3.74
C PRO A 76 1.85 -13.44 4.91
N ILE A 77 0.55 -13.30 5.18
CA ILE A 77 0.02 -12.40 6.21
C ILE A 77 -0.94 -13.09 7.19
N ALA A 78 -1.02 -14.42 7.15
CA ALA A 78 -1.78 -15.19 8.12
C ALA A 78 -1.31 -14.87 9.55
N GLY A 79 -2.26 -14.58 10.44
CA GLY A 79 -1.96 -14.21 11.83
C GLY A 79 -1.46 -12.76 12.03
N LEU A 80 -1.50 -11.90 11.00
CA LEU A 80 -1.02 -10.52 11.09
C LEU A 80 -1.63 -9.75 12.27
N ALA A 81 -2.94 -9.87 12.49
CA ALA A 81 -3.65 -9.16 13.56
C ALA A 81 -3.08 -9.46 14.96
N GLU A 82 -2.66 -10.70 15.18
CA GLU A 82 -2.02 -11.17 16.42
C GLU A 82 -0.57 -10.70 16.50
N ALA A 83 0.18 -10.85 15.41
CA ALA A 83 1.59 -10.48 15.35
C ALA A 83 1.84 -8.99 15.65
N ILE A 84 0.93 -8.10 15.24
CA ILE A 84 1.08 -6.65 15.44
C ILE A 84 0.40 -6.11 16.71
N LYS A 85 -0.11 -6.98 17.60
CA LYS A 85 -0.69 -6.55 18.89
C LYS A 85 0.22 -5.61 19.70
N PRO A 86 1.55 -5.85 19.82
CA PRO A 86 2.44 -4.94 20.55
C PRO A 86 2.48 -3.54 19.94
N LEU A 87 2.52 -3.46 18.60
CA LEU A 87 2.52 -2.19 17.86
C LEU A 87 1.20 -1.43 18.08
N ARG A 88 0.06 -2.12 17.96
CA ARG A 88 -1.27 -1.54 18.20
C ARG A 88 -1.42 -1.00 19.62
N LYS A 89 -0.90 -1.72 20.61
CA LYS A 89 -0.89 -1.28 22.01
C LYS A 89 0.01 -0.06 22.21
N ALA A 90 1.20 -0.05 21.61
CA ALA A 90 2.13 1.08 21.72
C ALA A 90 1.61 2.36 21.04
N CYS A 91 0.87 2.20 19.94
CA CYS A 91 0.37 3.30 19.12
C CYS A 91 -1.12 3.63 19.36
N ASN A 92 -1.79 2.96 20.31
CA ASN A 92 -3.19 3.18 20.70
C ASN A 92 -4.24 3.12 19.57
N TRP A 93 -4.27 2.05 18.76
CA TRP A 93 -5.26 1.89 17.68
C TRP A 93 -5.77 0.47 17.39
#